data_AF-A0A9D6Q594-F1
#
_entry.id   AF-A0A9D6Q594-F1
#
_cell.length_a   1.000
_cell.length_b   1.000
_cell.length_c   1.000
_cell.angle_alpha   90.00
_cell.angle_beta   90.00
_cell.angle_gamma   90.00
#
_symmetry.space_group_name_H-M   'P 1'
#
loop_
_entity.id
_entity.type
_entity.pdbx_description
1 polymer ?
#
loop_
_entity_poly.entity_id
_entity_poly.type
_entity_poly.pdbx_seq_one_letter_code
_entity_poly.pdbx_strand_id
1 'polypeptide(L)'
;MSEPFSETASIDYPIIDADAHVYEPPGVWQERVPARLRALAPKVMRGDDGDVWLFNDGERVRPIGLMAAAGASYLDFRPSGLTYETIRPGHFEATARLADMDVDGIAAQLLYPSVCEEGPRMFGDDRALQLACVRAYNEWILEFCSAAPDRLFGHAIMPSTGVADTVAEFDWALQRGFAGVLIAAFPNGSVEPTTDDDPFWARAQEAGVPVALHIGSFHADGPVKRRRFEPTAVLPRACISKSGANTVPLVRA
;
A
#
# COMPACT_ATOMS: atom_id res chain seq x y z
N MET A 1 -18.41 -20.58 29.77
CA MET A 1 -17.39 -19.93 28.92
C MET A 1 -17.83 -18.49 28.79
N SER A 2 -17.07 -17.54 29.35
CA SER A 2 -17.31 -16.12 29.11
C SER A 2 -17.13 -15.86 27.62
N GLU A 3 -18.09 -15.19 26.98
CA GLU A 3 -17.92 -14.76 25.59
C GLU A 3 -16.70 -13.83 25.52
N PRO A 4 -15.63 -14.21 24.82
CA PRO A 4 -14.55 -13.27 24.61
C PRO A 4 -15.08 -12.14 23.72
N PHE A 5 -14.79 -10.89 24.09
CA PHE A 5 -15.02 -9.66 23.30
C PHE A 5 -16.44 -9.03 23.32
N SER A 6 -17.21 -9.13 24.41
CA SER A 6 -18.51 -8.42 24.53
C SER A 6 -18.45 -7.04 25.18
N GLU A 7 -17.30 -6.61 25.71
CA GLU A 7 -17.15 -5.27 26.28
C GLU A 7 -16.70 -4.30 25.19
N THR A 8 -17.67 -3.59 24.61
CA THR A 8 -17.42 -2.42 23.77
C THR A 8 -17.28 -1.21 24.68
N ALA A 9 -16.12 -0.54 24.63
CA ALA A 9 -15.95 0.76 25.26
C ALA A 9 -16.34 1.85 24.27
N SER A 10 -17.13 2.83 24.71
CA SER A 10 -17.27 4.10 23.97
C SER A 10 -15.92 4.81 24.00
N ILE A 11 -15.42 5.22 22.84
CA ILE A 11 -14.19 6.00 22.71
C ILE A 11 -14.62 7.44 22.44
N ASP A 12 -14.40 8.32 23.41
CA ASP A 12 -14.84 9.72 23.36
C ASP A 12 -13.75 10.66 22.76
N TYR A 13 -12.76 10.09 22.06
CA TYR A 13 -11.67 10.82 21.39
C TYR A 13 -11.46 10.30 19.96
N PRO A 14 -10.98 11.15 19.03
CA PRO A 14 -10.75 10.74 17.65
C PRO A 14 -9.69 9.64 17.55
N ILE A 15 -9.98 8.59 16.78
CA ILE A 15 -9.02 7.52 16.45
C ILE A 15 -8.29 7.90 15.17
N ILE A 16 -6.97 7.86 15.21
CA ILE A 16 -6.11 7.96 14.03
C ILE A 16 -5.58 6.57 13.73
N ASP A 17 -5.93 6.04 12.57
CA ASP A 17 -5.43 4.77 12.08
C ASP A 17 -4.08 4.98 11.39
N ALA A 18 -3.03 4.46 12.00
CA ALA A 18 -1.67 4.59 11.52
C ALA A 18 -1.29 3.54 10.46
N ASP A 19 -2.17 2.57 10.17
CA ASP A 19 -1.89 1.49 9.22
C ASP A 19 -3.15 1.08 8.45
N ALA A 20 -3.48 1.91 7.46
CA ALA A 20 -4.52 1.62 6.49
C ALA A 20 -3.92 1.45 5.10
N HIS A 21 -4.53 0.60 4.28
CA HIS A 21 -4.10 0.42 2.90
C HIS A 21 -5.11 0.96 1.90
N VAL A 22 -4.60 1.58 0.83
CA VAL A 22 -5.36 1.88 -0.37
C VAL A 22 -5.05 0.85 -1.44
N TYR A 23 -6.07 0.42 -2.16
CA TYR A 23 -5.89 -0.43 -3.34
C TYR A 23 -5.82 0.48 -4.55
N GLU A 24 -4.68 0.46 -5.24
CA GLU A 24 -4.43 1.31 -6.39
C GLU A 24 -5.44 0.98 -7.52
N PRO A 25 -6.03 1.98 -8.20
CA PRO A 25 -7.01 1.74 -9.26
C PRO A 25 -6.31 1.21 -10.53
N PRO A 26 -7.02 0.46 -11.39
CA PRO A 26 -6.42 -0.21 -12.56
C PRO A 26 -5.63 0.71 -13.51
N GLY A 27 -6.06 1.96 -13.64
CA GLY A 27 -5.49 2.95 -14.55
C GLY A 27 -4.25 3.67 -14.02
N VAL A 28 -3.91 3.55 -12.72
CA VAL A 28 -2.97 4.46 -12.06
C VAL A 28 -1.66 4.64 -12.83
N TRP A 29 -1.02 3.53 -13.20
CA TRP A 29 0.25 3.56 -13.93
C TRP A 29 0.05 3.71 -15.44
N GLN A 30 -0.91 2.99 -16.03
CA GLN A 30 -1.12 2.99 -17.49
C GLN A 30 -1.42 4.39 -18.05
N GLU A 31 -2.08 5.24 -17.26
CA GLU A 31 -2.43 6.62 -17.61
C GLU A 31 -1.28 7.61 -17.38
N ARG A 32 -0.43 7.36 -16.38
CA ARG A 32 0.53 8.36 -15.84
C ARG A 32 1.97 8.16 -16.31
N VAL A 33 2.40 6.93 -16.60
CA VAL A 33 3.79 6.70 -17.03
C VAL A 33 4.05 7.18 -18.47
N PRO A 34 5.29 7.56 -18.82
CA PRO A 34 5.67 7.87 -20.19
C PRO A 34 5.32 6.72 -21.16
N ALA A 35 4.84 7.07 -22.36
CA ALA A 35 4.36 6.08 -23.33
C ALA A 35 5.38 4.96 -23.63
N ARG A 36 6.68 5.28 -23.66
CA ARG A 36 7.77 4.31 -23.89
C ARG A 36 7.91 3.25 -22.79
N LEU A 37 7.37 3.49 -21.59
CA LEU A 37 7.42 2.59 -20.43
C LEU A 37 6.10 1.84 -20.19
N ARG A 38 5.01 2.25 -20.86
CA ARG A 38 3.65 1.74 -20.60
C ARG A 38 3.52 0.22 -20.76
N ALA A 39 4.27 -0.36 -21.69
CA ALA A 39 4.28 -1.81 -21.90
C ALA A 39 4.81 -2.59 -20.69
N LEU A 40 5.80 -2.03 -19.98
CA LEU A 40 6.43 -2.63 -18.80
C LEU A 40 5.71 -2.24 -17.50
N ALA A 41 5.07 -1.08 -17.46
CA ALA A 41 4.40 -0.58 -16.28
C ALA A 41 3.22 -1.47 -15.85
N PRO A 42 2.83 -1.43 -14.56
CA PRO A 42 1.81 -2.32 -14.05
C PRO A 42 0.46 -2.14 -14.76
N LYS A 43 -0.23 -3.24 -15.00
CA LYS A 43 -1.57 -3.28 -15.60
C LYS A 43 -2.42 -4.37 -14.98
N VAL A 44 -3.72 -4.12 -14.87
CA VAL A 44 -4.70 -5.12 -14.47
C VAL A 44 -5.11 -5.95 -15.67
N MET A 45 -5.28 -7.25 -15.46
CA MET A 45 -5.86 -8.18 -16.42
C MET A 45 -6.88 -9.06 -15.70
N ARG A 46 -8.04 -9.28 -16.33
CA ARG A 46 -9.01 -10.30 -15.91
C ARG A 46 -8.43 -11.67 -16.24
N GLY A 47 -8.09 -12.45 -15.23
CA GLY A 47 -7.72 -13.85 -15.36
C GLY A 47 -8.90 -14.78 -15.11
N ASP A 48 -8.64 -16.09 -15.20
CA ASP A 48 -9.66 -17.14 -14.97
C ASP A 48 -10.15 -17.18 -13.52
N ASP A 49 -9.32 -16.70 -12.58
CA ASP A 49 -9.57 -16.68 -11.13
C ASP A 49 -9.54 -15.24 -10.57
N GLY A 50 -10.21 -14.32 -11.27
CA GLY A 50 -10.33 -12.90 -10.87
C GLY A 50 -9.30 -11.96 -11.50
N ASP A 51 -9.26 -10.73 -11.00
CA ASP A 51 -8.34 -9.71 -11.50
C ASP A 51 -6.94 -9.89 -10.90
N VAL A 52 -5.92 -9.71 -11.76
CA VAL A 52 -4.51 -9.77 -11.38
C VAL A 52 -3.77 -8.54 -11.89
N TRP A 53 -2.79 -8.09 -11.10
CA TRP A 53 -1.79 -7.13 -11.52
C TRP A 53 -0.62 -7.84 -12.19
N LEU A 54 -0.25 -7.37 -13.38
CA LEU A 54 0.93 -7.79 -14.12
C LEU A 54 1.99 -6.69 -13.99
N PHE A 55 3.23 -7.06 -13.67
CA PHE A 55 4.37 -6.15 -13.58
C PHE A 55 5.48 -6.57 -14.53
N ASN A 56 6.23 -5.60 -15.04
CA ASN A 56 7.35 -5.80 -15.95
C ASN A 56 6.99 -6.76 -17.10
N ASP A 57 5.94 -6.43 -17.84
CA ASP A 57 5.38 -7.26 -18.92
C ASP A 57 5.00 -8.70 -18.50
N GLY A 58 4.48 -8.87 -17.29
CA GLY A 58 3.95 -10.14 -16.81
C GLY A 58 5.00 -11.07 -16.18
N GLU A 59 6.23 -10.61 -15.99
CA GLU A 59 7.24 -11.34 -15.22
C GLU A 59 6.81 -11.59 -13.76
N ARG A 60 5.97 -10.70 -13.21
CA ARG A 60 5.33 -10.90 -11.90
C ARG A 60 3.83 -10.74 -12.02
N VAL A 61 3.12 -11.55 -11.24
CA VAL A 61 1.66 -11.59 -11.19
C VAL A 61 1.21 -11.52 -9.74
N ARG A 62 0.35 -10.55 -9.41
CA ARG A 62 -0.21 -10.39 -8.07
C ARG A 62 -1.75 -10.35 -8.13
N PRO A 63 -2.45 -11.36 -7.59
CA PRO A 63 -3.90 -11.31 -7.44
C PRO A 63 -4.34 -10.23 -6.46
N ILE A 64 -5.60 -9.77 -6.60
CA ILE A 64 -6.18 -8.81 -5.65
C ILE A 64 -6.24 -9.37 -4.22
N GLY A 65 -6.93 -10.51 -4.08
CA GLY A 65 -6.89 -11.41 -2.94
C GLY A 65 -6.89 -10.74 -1.55
N LEU A 66 -5.97 -11.19 -0.70
CA LEU A 66 -5.92 -10.83 0.72
C LEU A 66 -5.74 -9.32 0.99
N MET A 67 -5.25 -8.56 0.01
CA MET A 67 -5.08 -7.11 0.17
C MET A 67 -6.41 -6.35 0.06
N ALA A 68 -7.48 -6.98 -0.42
CA ALA A 68 -8.81 -6.41 -0.50
C ALA A 68 -9.81 -7.10 0.45
N ALA A 69 -9.42 -7.27 1.70
CA ALA A 69 -10.19 -8.00 2.71
C ALA A 69 -10.96 -7.09 3.71
N ALA A 70 -10.94 -5.77 3.50
CA ALA A 70 -11.57 -4.85 4.44
C ALA A 70 -13.10 -5.06 4.45
N GLY A 71 -13.67 -5.12 5.65
CA GLY A 71 -15.10 -5.41 5.85
C GLY A 71 -15.51 -6.87 5.56
N ALA A 72 -14.57 -7.77 5.22
CA ALA A 72 -14.85 -9.20 5.07
C ALA A 72 -14.59 -9.95 6.38
N SER A 73 -15.36 -11.00 6.64
CA SER A 73 -15.02 -11.96 7.70
C SER A 73 -13.70 -12.65 7.37
N TYR A 74 -12.92 -13.01 8.39
CA TYR A 74 -11.71 -13.80 8.19
C TYR A 74 -11.98 -15.17 7.52
N LEU A 75 -13.20 -15.70 7.66
CA LEU A 75 -13.67 -16.90 6.95
C LEU A 75 -13.83 -16.68 5.44
N ASP A 76 -14.03 -15.42 5.04
CA ASP A 76 -14.21 -14.98 3.66
C ASP A 76 -12.92 -14.46 3.03
N PHE A 77 -11.79 -14.52 3.74
CA PHE A 77 -10.50 -14.19 3.16
C PHE A 77 -10.20 -15.12 1.99
N ARG A 78 -9.86 -14.51 0.85
CA ARG A 78 -9.47 -15.22 -0.38
C ARG A 78 -8.10 -14.74 -0.85
N PRO A 79 -7.21 -15.63 -1.28
CA PRO A 79 -5.90 -15.26 -1.84
C PRO A 79 -5.97 -14.76 -3.28
N SER A 80 -7.05 -15.07 -3.99
CA SER A 80 -7.34 -14.76 -5.40
C SER A 80 -8.86 -14.85 -5.61
N GLY A 81 -9.36 -14.75 -6.84
CA GLY A 81 -10.79 -14.85 -7.15
C GLY A 81 -11.58 -13.55 -7.01
N LEU A 82 -10.92 -12.44 -6.62
CA LEU A 82 -11.53 -11.13 -6.45
C LEU A 82 -11.32 -10.26 -7.69
N THR A 83 -12.25 -9.37 -7.97
CA THR A 83 -12.19 -8.37 -9.06
C THR A 83 -12.45 -6.98 -8.50
N TYR A 84 -12.10 -5.93 -9.25
CA TYR A 84 -12.46 -4.56 -8.87
C TYR A 84 -13.99 -4.36 -8.76
N GLU A 85 -14.78 -5.20 -9.42
CA GLU A 85 -16.25 -5.20 -9.33
C GLU A 85 -16.77 -5.85 -8.04
N THR A 86 -16.01 -6.77 -7.43
CA THR A 86 -16.46 -7.53 -6.25
C THR A 86 -15.86 -7.04 -4.94
N ILE A 87 -14.71 -6.36 -4.98
CA ILE A 87 -14.14 -5.75 -3.77
C ILE A 87 -14.88 -4.48 -3.38
N ARG A 88 -14.87 -4.17 -2.08
CA ARG A 88 -15.52 -2.97 -1.55
C ARG A 88 -14.97 -1.70 -2.24
N PRO A 89 -15.82 -0.78 -2.73
CA PRO A 89 -15.35 0.44 -3.40
C PRO A 89 -14.43 1.31 -2.53
N GLY A 90 -14.65 1.31 -1.21
CA GLY A 90 -13.78 1.96 -0.23
C GLY A 90 -12.32 1.49 -0.24
N HIS A 91 -11.98 0.42 -0.97
CA HIS A 91 -10.58 0.08 -1.25
C HIS A 91 -9.87 1.12 -2.13
N PHE A 92 -10.54 1.61 -3.19
CA PHE A 92 -9.92 2.40 -4.25
C PHE A 92 -10.65 3.73 -4.57
N GLU A 93 -11.77 4.01 -3.92
CA GLU A 93 -12.53 5.27 -4.05
C GLU A 93 -12.52 6.07 -2.73
N ALA A 94 -12.09 7.33 -2.78
CA ALA A 94 -11.92 8.16 -1.59
C ALA A 94 -13.24 8.48 -0.88
N THR A 95 -14.29 8.82 -1.63
CA THR A 95 -15.61 9.10 -1.05
C THR A 95 -16.22 7.87 -0.37
N ALA A 96 -16.08 6.69 -0.98
CA ALA A 96 -16.55 5.44 -0.37
C ALA A 96 -15.75 5.10 0.89
N ARG A 97 -14.42 5.32 0.88
CA ARG A 97 -13.56 5.14 2.05
C ARG A 97 -13.97 6.04 3.21
N LEU A 98 -14.29 7.31 2.97
CA LEU A 98 -14.72 8.22 4.03
C LEU A 98 -16.01 7.74 4.71
N ALA A 99 -16.95 7.20 3.94
CA ALA A 99 -18.15 6.59 4.50
C ALA A 99 -17.83 5.35 5.35
N ASP A 100 -16.83 4.56 4.96
CA ASP A 100 -16.35 3.42 5.76
C ASP A 100 -15.69 3.88 7.06
N MET A 101 -14.83 4.90 6.99
CA MET A 101 -14.20 5.53 8.16
C MET A 101 -15.23 6.08 9.15
N ASP A 102 -16.32 6.70 8.66
CA ASP A 102 -17.40 7.20 9.51
C ASP A 102 -18.14 6.08 10.25
N VAL A 103 -18.32 4.93 9.59
CA VAL A 103 -18.92 3.73 10.20
C VAL A 103 -17.99 3.13 11.26
N ASP A 104 -16.69 3.11 10.99
CA ASP A 104 -15.68 2.55 11.89
C ASP A 104 -15.25 3.52 13.02
N GLY A 105 -15.73 4.76 13.00
CA GLY A 105 -15.37 5.78 13.99
C GLY A 105 -13.94 6.32 13.83
N ILE A 106 -13.36 6.22 12.63
CA ILE A 106 -11.99 6.63 12.33
C ILE A 106 -11.97 8.10 11.90
N ALA A 107 -11.26 8.92 12.65
CA ALA A 107 -11.13 10.34 12.37
C ALA A 107 -10.20 10.60 11.18
N ALA A 108 -9.04 9.94 11.16
CA ALA A 108 -8.05 10.06 10.10
C ALA A 108 -7.30 8.74 9.85
N GLN A 109 -6.80 8.54 8.63
CA GLN A 109 -6.00 7.38 8.23
C GLN A 109 -4.71 7.78 7.53
N LEU A 110 -3.64 7.04 7.85
CA LEU A 110 -2.39 7.02 7.09
C LEU A 110 -2.43 5.84 6.10
N LEU A 111 -2.28 6.15 4.80
CA LEU A 111 -2.51 5.23 3.69
C LEU A 111 -1.19 4.70 3.11
N TYR A 112 -1.04 3.38 3.14
CA TYR A 112 0.00 2.59 2.51
C TYR A 112 -0.49 2.02 1.16
N PRO A 113 0.43 1.77 0.20
CA PRO A 113 0.10 1.07 -1.03
C PRO A 113 -0.32 -0.38 -0.75
N SER A 114 -1.17 -0.94 -1.61
CA SER A 114 -1.47 -2.38 -1.58
C SER A 114 -0.72 -3.11 -2.68
N VAL A 115 -0.79 -2.60 -3.91
CA VAL A 115 -0.28 -3.25 -5.13
C VAL A 115 1.24 -3.19 -5.16
N CYS A 116 1.86 -2.08 -4.77
CA CYS A 116 3.33 -1.93 -4.70
C CYS A 116 3.92 -1.99 -3.28
N GLU A 117 3.19 -2.55 -2.31
CA GLU A 117 3.61 -2.72 -0.89
C GLU A 117 5.01 -3.33 -0.71
N GLU A 118 5.40 -4.34 -1.51
CA GLU A 118 6.74 -4.97 -1.40
C GLU A 118 7.87 -4.05 -1.88
N GLY A 119 7.55 -2.88 -2.44
CA GLY A 119 8.47 -1.82 -2.83
C GLY A 119 8.64 -1.61 -4.34
N PRO A 120 9.39 -0.57 -4.74
CA PRO A 120 9.58 -0.18 -6.15
C PRO A 120 10.18 -1.26 -7.05
N ARG A 121 10.98 -2.19 -6.50
CA ARG A 121 11.52 -3.34 -7.27
C ARG A 121 10.43 -4.26 -7.83
N MET A 122 9.19 -4.15 -7.33
CA MET A 122 8.02 -4.83 -7.91
C MET A 122 7.82 -4.44 -9.37
N PHE A 123 8.11 -3.19 -9.72
CA PHE A 123 7.96 -2.67 -11.08
C PHE A 123 8.98 -3.26 -12.05
N GLY A 124 10.12 -3.75 -11.58
CA GLY A 124 11.23 -4.24 -12.40
C GLY A 124 12.58 -3.66 -11.94
N ASP A 125 13.67 -4.11 -12.54
CA ASP A 125 15.03 -3.64 -12.20
C ASP A 125 15.46 -2.42 -13.04
N ASP A 126 14.68 -2.05 -14.07
CA ASP A 126 14.95 -0.85 -14.87
C ASP A 126 14.72 0.42 -14.04
N ARG A 127 15.78 1.22 -13.90
CA ARG A 127 15.76 2.46 -13.14
C ARG A 127 14.69 3.43 -13.66
N ALA A 128 14.56 3.60 -14.98
CA ALA A 128 13.61 4.56 -15.54
C ALA A 128 12.16 4.15 -15.27
N LEU A 129 11.86 2.85 -15.30
CA LEU A 129 10.58 2.28 -14.96
C LEU A 129 10.24 2.49 -13.49
N GLN A 130 11.16 2.17 -12.57
CA GLN A 130 10.93 2.38 -11.13
C GLN A 130 10.62 3.84 -10.82
N LEU A 131 11.43 4.78 -11.31
CA LEU A 131 11.23 6.21 -11.06
C LEU A 131 9.89 6.71 -11.62
N ALA A 132 9.51 6.27 -12.83
CA ALA A 132 8.23 6.65 -13.43
C ALA A 132 7.04 6.09 -12.65
N CYS A 133 7.10 4.83 -12.22
CA CYS A 133 6.02 4.20 -11.45
C CYS A 133 5.89 4.75 -10.04
N VAL A 134 7.01 5.10 -9.39
CA VAL A 134 7.04 5.77 -8.08
C VAL A 134 6.39 7.16 -8.18
N ARG A 135 6.82 7.98 -9.15
CA ARG A 135 6.22 9.31 -9.38
C ARG A 135 4.72 9.20 -9.65
N ALA A 136 4.30 8.27 -10.50
CA ALA A 136 2.89 8.06 -10.84
C ALA A 136 2.04 7.69 -9.62
N TYR A 137 2.53 6.80 -8.74
CA TYR A 137 1.85 6.48 -7.49
C TYR A 137 1.78 7.69 -6.56
N ASN A 138 2.90 8.39 -6.37
CA ASN A 138 2.99 9.54 -5.47
C ASN A 138 2.09 10.71 -5.92
N GLU A 139 1.94 10.93 -7.22
CA GLU A 139 0.98 11.91 -7.75
C GLU A 139 -0.47 11.46 -7.50
N TRP A 140 -0.77 10.19 -7.78
CA TRP A 140 -2.12 9.66 -7.58
C TRP A 140 -2.55 9.65 -6.12
N ILE A 141 -1.69 9.28 -5.17
CA ILE A 141 -2.08 9.22 -3.77
C ILE A 141 -2.38 10.62 -3.21
N LEU A 142 -1.73 11.67 -3.72
CA LEU A 142 -2.11 13.05 -3.41
C LEU A 142 -3.50 13.38 -3.94
N GLU A 143 -3.81 13.01 -5.18
CA GLU A 143 -5.14 13.18 -5.77
C GLU A 143 -6.20 12.46 -4.94
N PHE A 144 -5.92 11.22 -4.52
CA PHE A 144 -6.78 10.41 -3.68
C PHE A 144 -7.06 11.09 -2.33
N CYS A 145 -6.01 11.53 -1.64
CA CYS A 145 -6.13 12.19 -0.34
C CYS A 145 -6.77 13.58 -0.42
N SER A 146 -6.74 14.24 -1.58
CA SER A 146 -7.35 15.57 -1.76
C SER A 146 -8.87 15.61 -1.53
N ALA A 147 -9.54 14.45 -1.54
CA ALA A 147 -10.96 14.34 -1.22
C ALA A 147 -11.28 14.73 0.24
N ALA A 148 -10.34 14.54 1.17
CA ALA A 148 -10.45 14.96 2.57
C ALA A 148 -9.04 15.14 3.17
N PRO A 149 -8.35 16.25 2.89
CA PRO A 149 -6.94 16.44 3.25
C PRO A 149 -6.67 16.56 4.77
N ASP A 150 -7.72 16.67 5.57
CA ASP A 150 -7.71 16.64 7.03
C ASP A 150 -7.96 15.25 7.62
N ARG A 151 -8.35 14.27 6.79
CA ARG A 151 -8.67 12.90 7.20
C ARG A 151 -7.84 11.83 6.50
N LEU A 152 -7.39 12.08 5.28
CA LEU A 152 -6.64 11.12 4.46
C LEU A 152 -5.21 11.60 4.26
N PHE A 153 -4.25 10.81 4.70
CA PHE A 153 -2.82 11.10 4.57
C PHE A 153 -2.15 9.95 3.83
N GLY A 154 -1.47 10.22 2.72
CA GLY A 154 -0.75 9.20 1.96
C GLY A 154 0.72 9.18 2.31
N HIS A 155 1.34 8.00 2.28
CA HIS A 155 2.80 7.90 2.20
C HIS A 155 3.29 8.14 0.77
N ALA A 156 4.33 8.97 0.62
CA ALA A 156 5.11 8.94 -0.62
C ALA A 156 6.05 7.74 -0.58
N ILE A 157 5.99 6.86 -1.58
CA ILE A 157 6.94 5.76 -1.72
C ILE A 157 8.24 6.29 -2.30
N MET A 158 9.38 5.84 -1.76
CA MET A 158 10.71 6.20 -2.26
C MET A 158 11.22 5.14 -3.23
N PRO A 159 11.99 5.52 -4.28
CA PRO A 159 12.63 4.56 -5.16
C PRO A 159 13.73 3.77 -4.42
N SER A 160 14.20 2.69 -5.05
CA SER A 160 15.33 1.88 -4.55
C SER A 160 16.48 1.85 -5.55
N THR A 161 16.60 2.90 -6.36
CA THR A 161 17.53 3.02 -7.49
C THR A 161 18.81 3.77 -7.14
N GLY A 162 19.00 4.12 -5.87
CA GLY A 162 20.16 4.82 -5.35
C GLY A 162 19.80 6.05 -4.52
N VAL A 163 20.78 6.50 -3.73
CA VAL A 163 20.61 7.58 -2.73
C VAL A 163 20.19 8.88 -3.39
N ALA A 164 20.82 9.24 -4.51
CA ALA A 164 20.52 10.48 -5.23
C ALA A 164 19.07 10.54 -5.73
N ASP A 165 18.56 9.43 -6.28
CA ASP A 165 17.18 9.34 -6.73
C ASP A 165 16.19 9.41 -5.56
N THR A 166 16.55 8.74 -4.45
CA THR A 166 15.73 8.70 -3.24
C THR A 166 15.61 10.07 -2.60
N VAL A 167 16.72 10.81 -2.50
CA VAL A 167 16.72 12.20 -1.99
C VAL A 167 15.95 13.13 -2.93
N ALA A 168 16.10 12.99 -4.24
CA ALA A 168 15.35 13.82 -5.19
C ALA A 168 13.83 13.58 -5.11
N GLU A 169 13.41 12.33 -4.95
CA GLU A 169 12.01 11.97 -4.73
C GLU A 169 11.49 12.49 -3.39
N PHE A 170 12.30 12.37 -2.33
CA PHE A 170 12.00 12.88 -1.00
C PHE A 170 11.75 14.39 -1.04
N ASP A 171 12.66 15.16 -1.65
CA ASP A 171 12.52 16.61 -1.77
C ASP A 171 11.27 17.01 -2.57
N TRP A 172 10.96 16.28 -3.64
CA TRP A 172 9.71 16.49 -4.36
C TRP A 172 8.48 16.24 -3.47
N ALA A 173 8.52 15.18 -2.65
CA ALA A 173 7.40 14.83 -1.78
C ALA A 173 7.17 15.91 -0.72
N LEU A 174 8.24 16.44 -0.12
CA LEU A 174 8.16 17.56 0.81
C LEU A 174 7.54 18.80 0.19
N GLN A 175 7.94 19.15 -1.05
CA GLN A 175 7.38 20.30 -1.77
C GLN A 175 5.87 20.16 -2.06
N ARG A 176 5.32 18.95 -1.99
CA ARG A 176 3.90 18.65 -2.18
C ARG A 176 3.13 18.37 -0.88
N GLY A 177 3.78 18.54 0.27
CA GLY A 177 3.12 18.46 1.57
C GLY A 177 2.90 17.04 2.09
N PHE A 178 3.67 16.05 1.61
CA PHE A 178 3.67 14.74 2.23
C PHE A 178 4.14 14.82 3.68
N ALA A 179 3.35 14.23 4.60
CA ALA A 179 3.66 14.19 6.02
C ALA A 179 4.62 13.06 6.41
N GLY A 180 4.95 12.15 5.49
CA GLY A 180 5.82 11.01 5.72
C GLY A 180 6.16 10.29 4.42
N VAL A 181 7.26 9.54 4.43
CA VAL A 181 7.71 8.73 3.28
C VAL A 181 7.83 7.26 3.67
N LEU A 182 7.72 6.37 2.69
CA LEU A 182 7.83 4.92 2.86
C LEU A 182 9.03 4.41 2.06
N ILE A 183 9.93 3.71 2.74
CA ILE A 183 11.03 2.97 2.10
C ILE A 183 10.76 1.47 2.18
N ALA A 184 11.18 0.75 1.14
CA ALA A 184 11.09 -0.72 1.06
C ALA A 184 12.46 -1.41 0.87
N ALA A 185 13.51 -0.59 0.82
CA ALA A 185 14.92 -0.90 0.81
C ALA A 185 15.63 0.35 1.34
N PHE A 186 16.87 0.23 1.81
CA PHE A 186 17.67 1.41 2.11
C PHE A 186 17.92 2.23 0.83
N PRO A 187 18.12 3.56 0.92
CA PRO A 187 18.37 4.42 -0.25
C PRO A 187 19.49 3.93 -1.18
N ASN A 188 20.49 3.22 -0.67
CA ASN A 188 21.56 2.55 -1.42
C ASN A 188 21.05 1.44 -2.37
N GLY A 189 19.79 1.02 -2.23
CA GLY A 189 19.12 0.02 -3.05
C GLY A 189 19.16 -1.40 -2.48
N SER A 190 19.87 -1.64 -1.37
CA SER A 190 19.94 -2.93 -0.70
C SER A 190 19.03 -2.99 0.54
N VAL A 191 18.98 -4.15 1.19
CA VAL A 191 18.25 -4.35 2.45
C VAL A 191 19.10 -4.13 3.68
N GLU A 192 20.38 -3.77 3.49
CA GLU A 192 21.31 -3.44 4.57
C GLU A 192 21.66 -1.95 4.50
N PRO A 193 21.73 -1.25 5.65
CA PRO A 193 22.16 0.13 5.68
C PRO A 193 23.65 0.23 5.40
N THR A 194 24.05 1.33 4.78
CA THR A 194 25.45 1.70 4.56
C THR A 194 25.64 3.18 4.88
N THR A 195 26.88 3.62 5.04
CA THR A 195 27.19 5.06 5.21
C THR A 195 26.80 5.90 3.99
N ASP A 196 26.60 5.28 2.82
CA ASP A 196 26.12 5.97 1.63
C ASP A 196 24.69 6.49 1.81
N ASP A 197 23.91 5.94 2.76
CA ASP A 197 22.54 6.38 3.07
C ASP A 197 22.48 7.64 3.93
N ASP A 198 23.59 8.03 4.58
CA ASP A 198 23.65 9.17 5.51
C ASP A 198 23.06 10.48 4.93
N PRO A 199 23.25 10.83 3.64
CA PRO A 199 22.63 12.01 3.06
C PRO A 199 21.09 11.99 3.10
N PHE A 200 20.48 10.81 2.92
CA PHE A 200 19.02 10.68 3.02
C PHE A 200 18.55 10.83 4.47
N TRP A 201 19.24 10.20 5.42
CA TRP A 201 18.89 10.30 6.83
C TRP A 201 19.08 11.71 7.39
N ALA A 202 20.17 12.38 7.01
CA ALA A 202 20.40 13.77 7.35
C ALA A 202 19.28 14.66 6.80
N ARG A 203 18.90 14.46 5.53
CA ARG A 203 17.82 15.22 4.91
C ARG A 203 16.45 14.99 5.58
N ALA A 204 16.14 13.74 5.92
CA ALA A 204 14.92 13.40 6.64
C ALA A 204 14.89 14.01 8.05
N GLN A 205 16.02 13.96 8.77
CA GLN A 205 16.19 14.59 10.07
C GLN A 205 16.02 16.11 10.01
N GLU A 206 16.65 16.78 9.04
CA GLU A 206 16.52 18.23 8.83
C GLU A 206 15.09 18.66 8.52
N ALA A 207 14.37 17.85 7.73
CA ALA A 207 12.98 18.11 7.38
C ALA A 207 11.99 17.80 8.52
N GLY A 208 12.41 17.03 9.53
CA GLY A 208 11.54 16.56 10.61
C GLY A 208 10.42 15.62 10.13
N VAL A 209 10.67 14.90 9.03
CA VAL A 209 9.66 14.03 8.39
C VAL A 209 9.92 12.56 8.70
N PRO A 210 8.92 11.80 9.19
CA PRO A 210 9.06 10.40 9.50
C PRO A 210 9.30 9.55 8.23
N VAL A 211 10.18 8.56 8.39
CA VAL A 211 10.44 7.51 7.41
C VAL A 211 9.80 6.23 7.93
N ALA A 212 8.77 5.75 7.24
CA ALA A 212 8.05 4.53 7.56
C ALA A 212 8.72 3.30 6.94
N LEU A 213 8.62 2.19 7.67
CA LEU A 213 8.95 0.85 7.20
C LEU A 213 7.73 -0.04 7.45
N HIS A 214 7.19 -0.62 6.38
CA HIS A 214 6.02 -1.50 6.47
C HIS A 214 6.44 -2.97 6.38
N ILE A 215 5.76 -3.85 7.13
CA ILE A 215 6.02 -5.29 7.09
C ILE A 215 5.79 -5.82 5.67
N GLY A 216 6.52 -6.86 5.26
CA GLY A 216 6.35 -7.40 3.91
C GLY A 216 7.08 -6.60 2.82
N SER A 217 7.96 -5.68 3.20
CA SER A 217 9.01 -5.08 2.36
C SER A 217 10.40 -5.58 2.80
N PHE A 218 11.51 -4.96 2.32
CA PHE A 218 12.89 -5.34 2.66
C PHE A 218 13.26 -6.80 2.34
N HIS A 219 12.77 -7.33 1.21
CA HIS A 219 13.15 -8.66 0.74
C HIS A 219 14.53 -8.64 0.08
N ALA A 220 15.50 -9.35 0.67
CA ALA A 220 16.88 -9.44 0.19
C ALA A 220 16.96 -9.99 -1.25
N ASP A 221 16.17 -11.03 -1.52
CA ASP A 221 16.07 -11.68 -2.84
C ASP A 221 15.15 -10.91 -3.83
N GLY A 222 14.69 -9.72 -3.43
CA GLY A 222 13.69 -8.94 -4.15
C GLY A 222 12.27 -9.44 -3.95
N PRO A 223 11.28 -8.77 -4.60
CA PRO A 223 9.87 -9.10 -4.42
C PRO A 223 9.51 -10.44 -5.05
N VAL A 224 8.52 -11.10 -4.46
CA VAL A 224 8.15 -12.46 -4.83
C VAL A 224 7.48 -12.46 -6.21
N LYS A 225 8.07 -13.18 -7.19
CA LYS A 225 7.51 -13.24 -8.56
C LYS A 225 6.15 -13.95 -8.62
N ARG A 226 5.98 -14.99 -7.80
CA ARG A 226 4.74 -15.76 -7.63
C ARG A 226 4.62 -16.25 -6.20
N ARG A 227 3.52 -15.94 -5.51
CA ARG A 227 3.24 -16.49 -4.18
C ARG A 227 2.52 -17.83 -4.33
N ARG A 228 3.11 -18.91 -3.82
CA ARG A 228 2.35 -20.14 -3.56
C ARG A 228 1.52 -19.91 -2.32
N PHE A 229 0.21 -19.98 -2.45
CA PHE A 229 -0.67 -19.85 -1.30
C PHE A 229 -0.75 -21.18 -0.55
N GLU A 230 -0.27 -21.19 0.68
CA GLU A 230 -0.48 -22.30 1.63
C GLU A 230 -1.47 -21.83 2.70
N PRO A 231 -2.77 -22.19 2.57
CA PRO A 231 -3.82 -21.64 3.42
C PRO A 231 -3.54 -21.82 4.91
N THR A 232 -2.98 -22.98 5.29
CA THR A 232 -2.65 -23.34 6.67
C THR A 232 -1.50 -22.53 7.25
N ALA A 233 -0.63 -21.96 6.42
CA ALA A 233 0.47 -21.10 6.86
C ALA A 233 0.09 -19.61 6.85
N VAL A 234 -0.74 -19.20 5.87
CA VAL A 234 -1.03 -17.78 5.61
C VAL A 234 -2.26 -17.28 6.36
N LEU A 235 -3.36 -18.05 6.38
CA LEU A 235 -4.61 -17.58 6.98
C LEU A 235 -4.47 -17.33 8.48
N PRO A 236 -3.86 -18.23 9.30
CA PRO A 236 -3.69 -17.94 10.72
C PRO A 236 -2.87 -16.67 10.97
N ARG A 237 -1.81 -16.44 10.18
CA ARG A 237 -0.99 -15.22 10.29
C ARG A 237 -1.78 -13.98 9.91
N ALA A 238 -2.51 -14.03 8.80
CA ALA A 238 -3.34 -12.92 8.34
C ALA A 238 -4.45 -12.58 9.35
N CYS A 239 -5.06 -13.59 9.99
CA CYS A 239 -6.06 -13.38 11.05
C CYS A 239 -5.46 -12.76 12.33
N ILE A 240 -4.16 -12.95 12.59
CA ILE A 240 -3.50 -12.38 13.77
C ILE A 240 -2.95 -10.98 13.46
N SER A 241 -2.47 -10.75 12.24
CA SER A 241 -1.74 -9.53 11.88
C SER A 241 -2.57 -8.47 11.18
N LYS A 242 -3.69 -8.82 10.53
CA LYS A 242 -4.57 -7.81 9.91
C LYS A 242 -5.47 -7.19 10.96
N SER A 243 -5.35 -5.87 11.13
CA SER A 243 -6.30 -5.02 11.83
C SER A 243 -7.72 -5.34 11.35
N GLY A 244 -8.59 -5.70 12.30
CA GLY A 244 -9.99 -6.03 12.03
C GLY A 244 -10.35 -7.51 11.85
N ALA A 245 -9.38 -8.45 11.92
CA ALA A 245 -9.73 -9.87 12.01
C ALA A 245 -10.52 -10.23 13.29
N ASN A 246 -10.46 -9.35 14.30
CA ASN A 246 -11.24 -9.40 15.53
C ASN A 246 -12.35 -8.33 15.62
N THR A 247 -12.59 -7.51 14.59
CA THR A 247 -13.78 -6.63 14.62
C THR A 247 -15.00 -7.49 14.41
N VAL A 248 -15.90 -7.44 15.38
CA VAL A 248 -17.21 -8.05 15.31
C VAL A 248 -17.88 -7.55 14.02
N PRO A 249 -18.40 -8.43 13.15
CA PRO A 249 -19.11 -7.99 11.97
C PRO A 249 -20.22 -7.04 12.41
N LEU A 250 -20.27 -5.85 11.80
CA LEU A 250 -21.45 -4.98 11.90
C LEU A 250 -22.62 -5.72 11.26
N VAL A 251 -23.30 -6.52 12.07
CA VAL A 251 -24.60 -7.09 11.73
C VAL A 251 -25.54 -5.91 11.64
N ARG A 252 -25.82 -5.46 10.42
CA ARG A 252 -26.96 -4.57 10.18
C ARG A 252 -28.22 -5.34 10.59
N ALA A 253 -28.88 -4.86 11.64
CA ALA A 253 -30.26 -5.22 11.94
C ALA A 253 -31.20 -4.68 10.85
#